data_AF-A0A7X6UWF5-F1
#
_entry.id   AF-A0A7X6UWF5-F1
#
_cell.length_a   1.000
_cell.length_b   1.000
_cell.length_c   1.000
_cell.angle_alpha   90.00
_cell.angle_beta   90.00
_cell.angle_gamma   90.00
#
_symmetry.space_group_name_H-M   'P 1'
#
loop_
_entity.id
_entity.type
_entity.pdbx_description
1 polymer ?
#
loop_
_entity_poly.entity_id
_entity_poly.type
_entity_poly.pdbx_seq_one_letter_code
_entity_poly.pdbx_strand_id
1 'polypeptide(L)'
;MENINKINDLQPLKGLSPQKAAPNKADAPKFDDMLKGFLKDVNQMQNTADESIQKMVAGEVKDVHQVMLAVQEAKIAFNMMLEIRNKTMEAYNELIRMRG
;
A
#
# COMPACT_ATOMS: atom_id res chain seq x y z
N MET A 1 -3.80 41.98 -60.29
CA MET A 1 -3.21 40.62 -60.20
C MET A 1 -1.82 40.81 -59.62
N GLU A 2 -1.32 40.13 -58.60
CA GLU A 2 -1.76 39.09 -57.67
C GLU A 2 -0.61 39.10 -56.64
N ASN A 3 -0.90 39.21 -55.35
CA ASN A 3 0.08 38.86 -54.31
C ASN A 3 -0.67 38.60 -53.00
N ILE A 4 -1.58 37.62 -53.05
CA ILE A 4 -2.40 37.18 -51.91
C ILE A 4 -1.85 35.89 -51.25
N ASN A 5 -0.63 35.44 -51.61
CA ASN A 5 -0.12 34.15 -51.15
C ASN A 5 0.97 34.28 -50.06
N LYS A 6 0.66 34.99 -48.97
CA LYS A 6 1.48 34.97 -47.73
C LYS A 6 0.70 34.54 -46.48
N ILE A 7 -0.34 33.72 -46.64
CA ILE A 7 -1.15 33.21 -45.51
C ILE A 7 -1.11 31.67 -45.44
N ASN A 8 0.05 31.05 -45.67
CA ASN A 8 0.15 29.59 -45.56
C ASN A 8 1.39 29.07 -44.85
N ASP A 9 1.98 29.86 -43.95
CA ASP A 9 3.08 29.37 -43.09
C ASP A 9 2.67 29.30 -41.62
N LEU A 10 1.46 28.77 -41.38
CA LEU A 10 1.09 28.29 -40.06
C LEU A 10 1.50 26.82 -39.99
N GLN A 11 2.76 26.61 -39.60
CA GLN A 11 3.22 25.31 -39.12
C GLN A 11 2.26 24.85 -38.01
N PRO A 12 1.64 23.67 -38.11
CA PRO A 12 0.84 23.17 -37.00
C PRO A 12 1.77 22.99 -35.81
N LEU A 13 1.43 23.64 -34.69
CA LEU A 13 2.11 23.50 -33.41
C LEU A 13 2.25 22.02 -33.09
N LYS A 14 3.45 21.50 -33.33
CA LYS A 14 3.85 20.14 -33.03
C LYS A 14 4.23 20.10 -31.55
N GLY A 15 3.23 20.22 -30.70
CA GLY A 15 3.38 20.25 -29.26
C GLY A 15 2.01 20.42 -28.64
N LEU A 16 1.65 19.49 -27.74
CA LEU A 16 0.32 19.30 -27.16
C LEU A 16 -0.60 18.35 -27.96
N SER A 17 -0.05 17.22 -28.40
CA SER A 17 -0.83 15.99 -28.22
C SER A 17 -1.07 15.83 -26.72
N PRO A 18 -2.31 15.57 -26.23
CA PRO A 18 -2.48 15.06 -24.89
C PRO A 18 -1.78 13.70 -24.87
N GLN A 19 -0.49 13.70 -24.48
CA GLN A 19 0.18 12.51 -24.00
C GLN A 19 -0.68 12.07 -22.83
N LYS A 20 -1.59 11.14 -23.09
CA LYS A 20 -2.24 10.35 -22.06
C LYS A 20 -1.07 9.68 -21.38
N ALA A 21 -0.59 10.29 -20.30
CA ALA A 21 0.37 9.69 -19.40
C ALA A 21 -0.34 8.44 -18.89
N ALA A 22 -0.16 7.34 -19.61
CA ALA A 22 -0.45 6.04 -19.06
C ALA A 22 0.39 5.99 -17.79
N PRO A 23 -0.21 5.83 -16.61
CA PRO A 23 0.60 5.64 -15.41
C PRO A 23 1.47 4.42 -15.71
N ASN A 24 2.79 4.62 -15.74
CA ASN A 24 3.74 3.53 -15.81
C ASN A 24 3.45 2.64 -14.60
N LYS A 25 2.69 1.56 -14.81
CA LYS A 25 2.35 0.55 -13.81
C LYS A 25 3.57 -0.30 -13.41
N ALA A 26 4.78 0.08 -13.84
CA ALA A 26 5.97 -0.75 -13.72
C ALA A 26 6.58 -0.76 -12.32
N ASP A 27 6.35 0.26 -11.49
CA ASP A 27 7.10 0.44 -10.23
C ASP A 27 6.25 0.36 -8.95
N ALA A 28 4.93 0.13 -9.05
CA ALA A 28 4.12 -0.09 -7.86
C ALA A 28 4.34 -1.54 -7.35
N PRO A 29 4.69 -1.74 -6.07
CA PRO A 29 4.81 -3.08 -5.52
C PRO A 29 3.51 -3.84 -5.72
N LYS A 30 3.62 -5.11 -6.09
CA LYS A 30 2.44 -5.96 -6.28
C LYS A 30 1.69 -6.08 -4.96
N PHE A 31 0.38 -6.22 -5.04
CA PHE A 31 -0.46 -6.38 -3.85
C PHE A 31 0.00 -7.54 -2.97
N ASP A 32 0.44 -8.66 -3.56
CA ASP A 32 0.95 -9.79 -2.80
C ASP A 32 2.25 -9.48 -2.05
N ASP A 33 3.14 -8.67 -2.64
CA ASP A 33 4.37 -8.22 -1.99
C ASP A 33 4.05 -7.27 -0.82
N MET A 34 3.11 -6.34 -1.00
CA MET A 34 2.62 -5.49 0.09
C MET A 34 1.99 -6.31 1.22
N LEU A 35 1.13 -7.28 0.88
CA LEU A 35 0.46 -8.14 1.86
C LEU A 35 1.50 -8.97 2.64
N LYS A 36 2.48 -9.56 1.96
CA LYS A 36 3.59 -10.30 2.60
C LYS A 36 4.41 -9.40 3.53
N GLY A 37 4.70 -8.17 3.10
CA GLY A 37 5.38 -7.17 3.94
C GLY A 37 4.60 -6.91 5.22
N PHE A 38 3.30 -6.61 5.09
CA PHE A 38 2.43 -6.34 6.22
C PHE A 38 2.32 -7.53 7.19
N LEU A 39 2.22 -8.77 6.68
CA LEU A 39 2.24 -9.98 7.51
C LEU A 39 3.54 -10.11 8.32
N LYS A 40 4.68 -9.80 7.68
CA LYS A 40 5.99 -9.83 8.34
C LYS A 40 6.06 -8.77 9.44
N ASP A 41 5.57 -7.57 9.18
CA ASP A 41 5.58 -6.45 10.13
C ASP A 41 4.73 -6.78 11.36
N VAL A 42 3.50 -7.29 11.17
CA VAL A 42 2.62 -7.72 12.26
C VAL A 42 3.27 -8.83 13.10
N ASN A 43 3.90 -9.82 12.45
CA ASN A 43 4.62 -10.88 13.15
C ASN A 43 5.80 -10.34 13.97
N GLN A 44 6.53 -9.36 13.44
CA GLN A 44 7.62 -8.72 14.16
C GLN A 44 7.12 -7.91 15.36
N MET A 45 6.00 -7.20 15.22
CA MET A 45 5.37 -6.48 16.34
C MET A 45 4.92 -7.44 17.43
N GLN A 46 4.32 -8.58 17.07
CA GLN A 46 3.92 -9.61 18.03
C GLN A 46 5.13 -10.17 18.79
N ASN A 47 6.21 -10.54 18.09
CA ASN A 47 7.42 -11.03 18.74
C ASN A 47 8.04 -9.98 19.69
N THR A 48 8.05 -8.72 19.27
CA THR A 48 8.56 -7.60 20.09
C THR A 48 7.73 -7.42 21.36
N ALA A 49 6.40 -7.51 21.24
CA ALA A 49 5.50 -7.45 22.38
C ALA A 49 5.73 -8.63 23.35
N ASP A 50 5.88 -9.85 22.83
CA ASP A 50 6.12 -11.05 23.62
C ASP A 50 7.47 -10.98 24.37
N GLU A 51 8.53 -10.56 23.68
CA GLU A 51 9.84 -10.33 24.31
C GLU A 51 9.77 -9.26 25.40
N SER A 52 9.03 -8.18 25.16
CA SER A 52 8.87 -7.09 26.12
C SER A 52 8.13 -7.56 27.37
N ILE A 53 7.10 -8.39 27.20
CA ILE A 53 6.38 -9.04 28.31
C ILE A 53 7.34 -9.96 29.09
N GLN A 54 8.11 -10.79 28.41
CA GLN A 54 9.06 -11.71 29.07
C GLN A 54 10.08 -10.95 29.91
N LYS A 55 10.69 -9.90 29.35
CA LYS A 55 11.67 -9.06 30.07
C LYS A 55 11.05 -8.34 31.27
N MET A 56 9.79 -7.90 31.16
CA MET A 56 9.08 -7.29 32.29
C MET A 56 8.81 -8.30 33.40
N VAL A 57 8.34 -9.51 33.07
CA VAL A 57 8.09 -10.56 34.08
C VAL A 57 9.40 -11.05 34.71
N ALA A 58 10.50 -11.04 33.96
CA ALA A 58 11.85 -11.30 34.48
C ALA A 58 12.41 -10.17 35.36
N GLY A 59 11.74 -9.02 35.44
CA GLY A 59 12.20 -7.85 36.21
C GLY A 59 13.29 -7.02 35.52
N GLU A 60 13.60 -7.31 34.26
CA GLU A 60 14.59 -6.59 33.44
C GLU A 60 14.04 -5.26 32.92
N VAL A 61 12.72 -5.16 32.74
CA VAL A 61 12.02 -3.94 32.34
C VAL A 61 11.19 -3.41 33.51
N LYS A 62 11.48 -2.17 33.92
CA LYS A 62 10.75 -1.47 34.99
C LYS A 62 9.59 -0.62 34.48
N ASP A 63 9.61 -0.29 33.19
CA ASP A 63 8.59 0.54 32.57
C ASP A 63 7.49 -0.32 31.92
N VAL A 64 6.43 -0.55 32.68
CA VAL A 64 5.25 -1.30 32.24
C VAL A 64 4.50 -0.58 31.10
N HIS A 65 4.58 0.75 31.02
CA HIS A 65 3.89 1.50 29.96
C HIS A 65 4.47 1.19 28.59
N GLN A 66 5.80 1.05 28.49
CA GLN A 66 6.46 0.72 27.24
C GLN A 66 6.05 -0.68 26.73
N VAL A 67 5.93 -1.65 27.63
CA VAL A 67 5.43 -2.99 27.29
C VAL A 67 3.97 -2.94 26.85
N MET A 68 3.12 -2.21 27.58
CA MET A 68 1.71 -2.05 27.22
C MET A 68 1.54 -1.40 25.84
N LEU A 69 2.37 -0.41 25.50
CA LEU A 69 2.37 0.23 24.18
C LEU A 69 2.73 -0.78 23.08
N ALA A 70 3.81 -1.54 23.24
CA ALA A 70 4.20 -2.56 22.26
C ALA A 70 3.09 -3.60 22.03
N VAL A 71 2.43 -4.03 23.11
CA VAL A 71 1.27 -4.95 23.04
C VAL A 71 0.08 -4.31 22.31
N GLN A 72 -0.21 -3.04 22.59
CA GLN A 72 -1.30 -2.32 21.92
C GLN A 72 -1.04 -2.13 20.43
N GLU A 73 0.18 -1.75 20.05
CA GLU A 73 0.60 -1.62 18.65
C GLU A 73 0.45 -2.94 17.90
N ALA A 74 0.97 -4.04 18.47
CA ALA A 74 0.83 -5.37 17.89
C ALA A 74 -0.65 -5.77 17.72
N LYS A 75 -1.49 -5.48 18.71
CA LYS A 75 -2.94 -5.77 18.65
C LYS A 75 -3.66 -4.98 17.57
N ILE A 76 -3.37 -3.69 17.45
CA ILE A 76 -3.98 -2.83 16.42
C ILE A 76 -3.56 -3.31 15.03
N ALA A 77 -2.26 -3.55 14.81
CA ALA A 77 -1.73 -4.02 13.54
C ALA A 77 -2.34 -5.38 13.15
N PHE A 78 -2.49 -6.30 14.11
CA PHE A 78 -3.15 -7.58 13.89
C PHE A 78 -4.62 -7.44 13.50
N ASN A 79 -5.38 -6.58 14.18
CA ASN A 79 -6.78 -6.33 13.82
C ASN A 79 -6.89 -5.79 12.39
N MET A 80 -6.02 -4.87 12.00
CA MET A 80 -5.96 -4.37 10.62
C MET A 80 -5.64 -5.49 9.62
N MET A 81 -4.76 -6.43 9.96
CA MET A 81 -4.48 -7.60 9.12
C MET A 81 -5.71 -8.47 8.91
N LEU A 82 -6.49 -8.71 9.95
CA LEU A 82 -7.73 -9.48 9.83
C LEU A 82 -8.72 -8.80 8.89
N GLU A 83 -8.86 -7.48 8.97
CA GLU A 83 -9.71 -6.72 8.04
C GLU A 83 -9.23 -6.85 6.59
N ILE A 84 -7.92 -6.70 6.35
CA ILE A 84 -7.34 -6.87 5.02
C ILE A 84 -7.57 -8.30 4.50
N ARG A 85 -7.36 -9.31 5.35
CA ARG A 85 -7.63 -10.72 5.02
C ARG A 85 -9.09 -10.92 4.62
N ASN A 86 -10.02 -10.41 5.42
CA ASN A 86 -11.45 -10.51 5.17
C ASN A 86 -11.82 -9.86 3.83
N LYS A 87 -11.38 -8.62 3.60
CA LYS A 87 -11.64 -7.89 2.34
C LYS A 87 -11.03 -8.57 1.13
N THR A 88 -9.86 -9.18 1.27
CA THR A 88 -9.22 -9.96 0.20
C THR A 88 -10.04 -11.19 -0.15
N MET A 89 -10.56 -11.91 0.86
CA MET A 89 -11.43 -13.07 0.64
C MET A 89 -12.79 -12.67 0.05
N GLU A 90 -13.37 -11.55 0.51
CA GLU A 90 -14.58 -10.98 -0.09
C GLU A 90 -14.38 -10.65 -1.57
N ALA A 91 -13.29 -9.95 -1.91
CA ALA A 91 -12.97 -9.63 -3.30
C ALA A 91 -12.77 -10.88 -4.16
N TYR A 92 -12.10 -11.90 -3.63
CA TYR A 92 -11.94 -13.18 -4.32
C TYR A 92 -13.30 -13.86 -4.59
N ASN A 93 -14.17 -13.91 -3.58
CA ASN A 93 -15.51 -14.49 -3.73
C ASN A 93 -16.37 -13.72 -4.74
N GLU A 94 -16.27 -12.40 -4.75
CA GLU A 94 -17.01 -11.56 -5.71
C GLU A 94 -16.57 -11.81 -7.15
N LEU A 95 -15.26 -11.96 -7.40
CA LEU A 95 -14.73 -12.30 -8.72
C LEU A 95 -15.26 -13.65 -9.23
N ILE A 96 -15.44 -14.63 -8.34
CA ILE A 96 -16.03 -15.92 -8.69
C ILE A 96 -17.51 -15.75 -9.05
N ARG A 97 -18.27 -14.97 -8.26
CA ARG A 97 -19.70 -14.72 -8.51
C ARG A 97 -19.94 -14.00 -9.84
N MET A 98 -19.10 -13.04 -10.21
CA MET A 98 -19.22 -12.33 -11.49
C MET A 98 -18.91 -13.21 -12.71
N ARG A 99 -18.18 -14.32 -12.52
CA ARG A 99 -17.79 -15.25 -13.60
C ARG A 99 -18.68 -16.49 -13.69
N GLY A 100 -19.60 -16.66 -12.75
CA GLY A 100 -20.59 -17.74 -12.72
C GLY A 100 -21.92 -17.34 -13.34
#